data_AF-A0A7C6MAH6-F1
#
_entry.id   AF-A0A7C6MAH6-F1
#
_cell.length_a   1.000
_cell.length_b   1.000
_cell.length_c   1.000
_cell.angle_alpha   90.00
_cell.angle_beta   90.00
_cell.angle_gamma   90.00
#
_symmetry.space_group_name_H-M   'P 1'
#
loop_
_entity.id
_entity.type
_entity.pdbx_description
1 polymer ?
#
loop_
_entity_poly.entity_id
_entity_poly.type
_entity_poly.pdbx_seq_one_letter_code
_entity_poly.pdbx_strand_id
1 'polypeptide(L)'
;MGSGNIDSKGLVAFFMESNSDADESKVCRLAGYYREEAAIEGVNSDVAFVQMCLETGFLRFGGLVTEDMNNFCGLGSIGPGQPGLSFPSERIGVRAHVQHLQAYGSSDLLVQELVDSRYRYVSPRGKAPFIGALGGTWAADRQYGEKLAMLLSRLYRY
;
A
#
# COMPACT_ATOMS: atom_id res chain seq x y z
N MET A 1 10.76 -3.56 5.49
CA MET A 1 10.28 -4.60 6.43
C MET A 1 10.29 -4.07 7.85
N GLY A 2 9.58 -4.73 8.77
CA GLY A 2 9.49 -4.33 10.18
C GLY A 2 8.05 -4.03 10.60
N SER A 3 7.87 -3.59 11.84
CA SER A 3 6.54 -3.28 12.39
C SER A 3 6.20 -1.80 12.21
N GLY A 4 4.93 -1.50 11.94
CA GLY A 4 4.39 -0.15 12.10
C GLY A 4 4.19 0.19 13.58
N ASN A 5 4.28 1.47 13.90
CA ASN A 5 4.16 2.00 15.25
C ASN A 5 2.77 2.58 15.53
N ILE A 6 2.00 2.89 14.49
CA ILE A 6 0.72 3.59 14.64
C ILE A 6 -0.44 2.61 14.74
N ASP A 7 -1.32 2.85 15.71
CA ASP A 7 -2.52 2.05 15.89
C ASP A 7 -3.61 2.42 14.86
N SER A 8 -4.67 1.62 14.80
CA SER A 8 -5.74 1.85 13.82
C SER A 8 -6.41 3.21 13.99
N LYS A 9 -6.46 3.77 15.21
CA LYS A 9 -7.09 5.08 15.46
C LYS A 9 -6.23 6.21 14.90
N GLY A 10 -4.91 6.15 15.11
CA GLY A 10 -3.97 7.11 14.54
C GLY A 10 -3.97 7.08 13.01
N LEU A 11 -4.00 5.88 12.41
CA LEU A 11 -4.10 5.72 10.95
C LEU A 11 -5.38 6.37 10.39
N VAL A 12 -6.52 6.13 11.04
CA VAL A 12 -7.82 6.72 10.65
C VAL A 12 -7.80 8.23 10.81
N ALA A 13 -7.34 8.76 11.95
CA ALA A 13 -7.30 10.19 12.20
C ALA A 13 -6.43 10.93 11.16
N PHE A 14 -5.24 10.41 10.86
CA PHE A 14 -4.37 10.92 9.79
C PHE A 14 -5.06 10.92 8.41
N PHE A 15 -5.75 9.82 8.09
CA PHE A 15 -6.45 9.70 6.83
C PHE A 15 -7.58 10.72 6.72
N MET A 16 -8.43 10.83 7.75
CA MET A 16 -9.59 11.71 7.76
C MET A 16 -9.20 13.20 7.77
N GLU A 17 -8.06 13.57 8.36
CA GLU A 17 -7.51 14.94 8.21
C GLU A 17 -7.21 15.26 6.73
N SER A 18 -6.74 14.28 5.97
CA SER A 18 -6.36 14.46 4.57
C SER A 18 -7.53 14.30 3.60
N ASN A 19 -8.58 13.57 3.98
CA ASN A 19 -9.82 13.42 3.21
C ASN A 19 -11.03 13.24 4.14
N SER A 20 -11.62 14.35 4.57
CA SER A 20 -12.78 14.36 5.48
C SER A 20 -14.06 13.82 4.85
N ASP A 21 -14.14 13.79 3.52
CA ASP A 21 -15.34 13.35 2.79
C ASP A 21 -15.36 11.83 2.53
N ALA A 22 -14.31 11.11 2.92
CA ALA A 22 -14.26 9.66 2.77
C ALA A 22 -15.22 8.94 3.74
N ASP A 23 -15.67 7.74 3.37
CA ASP A 23 -16.39 6.86 4.30
C ASP A 23 -15.45 6.40 5.43
N GLU A 24 -15.59 7.01 6.61
CA GLU A 24 -14.80 6.69 7.79
C GLU A 24 -14.89 5.20 8.18
N SER A 25 -16.03 4.55 7.96
CA SER A 25 -16.19 3.12 8.24
C SER A 25 -15.30 2.28 7.32
N LYS A 26 -15.17 2.68 6.04
CA LYS A 26 -14.24 2.05 5.10
C LYS A 26 -12.79 2.29 5.50
N VAL A 27 -12.44 3.50 5.90
CA VAL A 27 -11.09 3.84 6.36
C VAL A 27 -10.72 3.02 7.60
N CYS A 28 -11.65 2.84 8.55
CA CYS A 28 -11.46 1.98 9.72
C CYS A 28 -11.17 0.52 9.33
N ARG A 29 -11.93 -0.05 8.38
CA ARG A 29 -11.69 -1.41 7.87
C ARG A 29 -10.31 -1.53 7.22
N LEU A 30 -9.94 -0.58 6.35
CA LEU A 30 -8.65 -0.59 5.68
C LEU A 30 -7.49 -0.46 6.67
N ALA A 31 -7.57 0.43 7.66
CA ALA A 31 -6.57 0.57 8.72
C ALA A 31 -6.38 -0.75 9.49
N GLY A 32 -7.48 -1.45 9.79
CA GLY A 32 -7.44 -2.80 10.37
C GLY A 32 -6.73 -3.81 9.46
N TYR A 33 -7.17 -3.92 8.21
CA TYR A 33 -6.59 -4.87 7.25
C TYR A 33 -5.11 -4.63 6.99
N TYR A 34 -4.66 -3.38 6.86
CA TYR A 34 -3.24 -3.07 6.67
C TYR A 34 -2.41 -3.50 7.88
N ARG A 35 -2.88 -3.29 9.10
CA ARG A 35 -2.16 -3.74 10.30
C ARG A 35 -2.11 -5.26 10.38
N GLU A 36 -3.21 -5.95 10.11
CA GLU A 36 -3.27 -7.41 10.15
C GLU A 36 -2.40 -8.06 9.07
N GLU A 37 -2.66 -7.75 7.79
CA GLU A 37 -1.97 -8.40 6.67
C GLU A 37 -0.47 -8.06 6.66
N ALA A 38 -0.10 -6.81 7.00
CA ALA A 38 1.31 -6.43 7.05
C ALA A 38 2.05 -7.08 8.23
N ALA A 39 1.41 -7.23 9.39
CA ALA A 39 2.00 -7.94 10.52
C ALA A 39 2.28 -9.41 10.20
N ILE A 40 1.37 -10.08 9.48
CA ILE A 40 1.53 -11.47 9.06
C ILE A 40 2.73 -11.64 8.11
N GLU A 41 2.94 -10.71 7.18
CA GLU A 41 4.00 -10.78 6.17
C GLU A 41 5.31 -10.05 6.58
N GLY A 42 5.39 -9.53 7.82
CA GLY A 42 6.56 -8.79 8.31
C GLY A 42 6.78 -7.42 7.64
N VAL A 43 5.74 -6.89 7.00
CA VAL A 43 5.75 -5.58 6.32
C VAL A 43 5.36 -4.48 7.31
N ASN A 44 5.99 -3.30 7.17
CA ASN A 44 5.65 -2.17 8.01
C ASN A 44 4.28 -1.62 7.59
N SER A 45 3.28 -1.74 8.47
CA SER A 45 1.90 -1.32 8.20
C SER A 45 1.78 0.18 7.92
N ASP A 46 2.59 1.00 8.57
CA ASP A 46 2.54 2.46 8.40
C ASP A 46 3.00 2.82 7.00
N VAL A 47 4.08 2.20 6.51
CA VAL A 47 4.57 2.34 5.14
C VAL A 47 3.50 1.90 4.14
N ALA A 48 2.95 0.70 4.29
CA ALA A 48 1.92 0.18 3.39
C ALA A 48 0.66 1.06 3.37
N PHE A 49 0.24 1.57 4.54
CA PHE A 49 -0.92 2.44 4.65
C PHE A 49 -0.69 3.81 4.00
N VAL A 50 0.44 4.49 4.27
CA VAL A 50 0.72 5.77 3.60
C VAL A 50 0.95 5.60 2.10
N GLN A 51 1.48 4.45 1.68
CA GLN A 51 1.62 4.11 0.27
C GLN A 51 0.25 4.01 -0.39
N MET A 52 -0.73 3.36 0.24
CA MET A 52 -2.12 3.37 -0.23
C MET A 52 -2.70 4.78 -0.32
N CYS A 53 -2.47 5.62 0.69
CA CYS A 53 -2.92 7.01 0.66
C CYS A 53 -2.32 7.77 -0.53
N LEU A 54 -1.03 7.57 -0.82
CA LEU A 54 -0.36 8.21 -1.95
C LEU A 54 -0.90 7.71 -3.30
N GLU A 55 -1.00 6.39 -3.47
CA GLU A 55 -1.40 5.73 -4.73
C GLU A 55 -2.87 6.00 -5.09
N THR A 56 -3.74 6.13 -4.10
CA THR A 56 -5.19 6.35 -4.30
C THR A 56 -5.61 7.81 -4.16
N GLY A 57 -4.69 8.71 -3.81
CA GLY A 57 -5.03 10.09 -3.46
C GLY A 57 -5.95 10.19 -2.23
N PHE A 58 -5.72 9.33 -1.22
CA PHE A 58 -6.57 9.12 -0.06
C PHE A 58 -7.99 8.67 -0.45
N LEU A 59 -8.08 7.60 -1.25
CA LEU A 59 -9.32 7.02 -1.79
C LEU A 59 -10.18 7.97 -2.64
N ARG A 60 -9.62 9.09 -3.11
CA ARG A 60 -10.29 9.93 -4.11
C ARG A 60 -10.25 9.30 -5.49
N PHE A 61 -9.23 8.48 -5.74
CA PHE A 61 -8.88 7.98 -7.06
C PHE A 61 -8.76 9.15 -8.07
N GLY A 62 -8.69 8.85 -9.36
CA GLY A 62 -8.48 9.86 -10.41
C GLY A 62 -7.52 9.43 -11.52
N GLY A 63 -6.88 8.26 -11.32
CA GLY A 63 -6.18 7.54 -12.38
C GLY A 63 -7.07 6.50 -13.04
N LEU A 64 -6.43 5.44 -13.53
CA LEU A 64 -7.12 4.32 -14.20
C LEU A 64 -7.79 3.36 -13.22
N VAL A 65 -7.28 3.28 -12.00
CA VAL A 65 -7.85 2.44 -10.94
C VAL A 65 -9.02 3.16 -10.29
N THR A 66 -10.16 2.47 -10.19
CA THR A 66 -11.37 2.92 -9.53
C THR A 66 -11.58 2.23 -8.19
N GLU A 67 -12.46 2.79 -7.36
CA GLU A 67 -12.70 2.32 -6.00
C GLU A 67 -13.19 0.87 -5.91
N ASP A 68 -14.03 0.44 -6.85
CA ASP A 68 -14.61 -0.90 -6.94
C ASP A 68 -13.58 -1.99 -7.28
N MET A 69 -12.42 -1.61 -7.82
CA MET A 69 -11.36 -2.55 -8.15
C MET A 69 -10.64 -3.09 -6.90
N ASN A 70 -10.79 -2.45 -5.73
CA ASN A 70 -10.04 -2.79 -4.51
C ASN A 70 -8.51 -2.85 -4.74
N ASN A 71 -7.99 -2.07 -5.69
CA ASN A 71 -6.57 -2.05 -6.03
C ASN A 71 -5.91 -0.82 -5.41
N PHE A 72 -5.38 -0.99 -4.22
CA PHE A 72 -4.92 0.11 -3.38
C PHE A 72 -3.49 0.58 -3.67
N CYS A 73 -2.83 0.02 -4.68
CA CYS A 73 -1.43 0.32 -4.98
C CYS A 73 -1.12 0.38 -6.48
N GLY A 74 -2.13 0.57 -7.33
CA GLY A 74 -1.96 0.71 -8.77
C GLY A 74 -1.49 -0.56 -9.49
N LEU A 75 -1.70 -1.73 -8.89
CA LEU A 75 -1.11 -2.98 -9.36
C LEU A 75 -1.57 -3.35 -10.78
N GLY A 76 -0.63 -3.43 -11.70
CA GLY A 76 -0.91 -3.76 -13.10
C GLY A 76 -1.59 -2.64 -13.91
N SER A 77 -1.70 -1.43 -13.36
CA SER A 77 -2.20 -0.26 -14.10
C SER A 77 -1.11 0.26 -15.03
N ILE A 78 -1.20 -0.03 -16.33
CA ILE A 78 -0.17 0.31 -17.33
C ILE A 78 -0.66 1.39 -18.30
N GLY A 79 -1.97 1.46 -18.56
CA GLY A 79 -2.54 2.42 -19.51
C GLY A 79 -4.04 2.21 -19.72
N PRO A 80 -4.71 3.04 -20.54
CA PRO A 80 -6.17 2.99 -20.72
C PRO A 80 -6.75 1.63 -21.14
N GLY A 81 -5.97 0.79 -21.83
CA GLY A 81 -6.37 -0.58 -22.21
C GLY A 81 -6.09 -1.65 -21.13
N GLN A 82 -5.39 -1.29 -20.06
CA GLN A 82 -5.03 -2.14 -18.92
C GLN A 82 -5.11 -1.30 -17.64
N PRO A 83 -6.34 -1.05 -17.14
CA PRO A 83 -6.58 -0.09 -16.05
C PRO A 83 -6.02 -0.56 -14.70
N GLY A 84 -5.76 -1.86 -14.55
CA GLY A 84 -5.22 -2.45 -13.34
C GLY A 84 -5.85 -3.81 -13.06
N LEU A 85 -5.32 -4.50 -12.06
CA LEU A 85 -5.97 -5.68 -11.49
C LEU A 85 -7.15 -5.25 -10.61
N SER A 86 -8.15 -6.13 -10.50
CA SER A 86 -9.26 -5.98 -9.56
C SER A 86 -9.28 -7.14 -8.58
N PHE A 87 -9.63 -6.86 -7.33
CA PHE A 87 -9.68 -7.83 -6.25
C PHE A 87 -11.12 -7.97 -5.70
N PRO A 88 -11.53 -9.19 -5.30
CA PRO A 88 -12.91 -9.47 -4.93
C PRO A 88 -13.37 -8.81 -3.62
N SER A 89 -12.44 -8.34 -2.78
CA SER A 89 -12.76 -7.61 -1.56
C SER A 89 -11.62 -6.67 -1.16
N GLU A 90 -11.95 -5.68 -0.30
CA GLU A 90 -11.00 -4.76 0.31
C GLU A 90 -9.81 -5.52 0.94
N ARG A 91 -10.08 -6.59 1.70
CA ARG A 91 -9.05 -7.37 2.38
C ARG A 91 -8.10 -8.06 1.40
N ILE A 92 -8.62 -8.63 0.31
CA ILE A 92 -7.78 -9.27 -0.72
C ILE A 92 -6.94 -8.23 -1.47
N GLY A 93 -7.50 -7.05 -1.73
CA GLY A 93 -6.76 -5.93 -2.29
C GLY A 93 -5.59 -5.47 -1.41
N VAL A 94 -5.84 -5.33 -0.10
CA VAL A 94 -4.81 -5.00 0.88
C VAL A 94 -3.74 -6.09 0.94
N ARG A 95 -4.12 -7.38 0.97
CA ARG A 95 -3.17 -8.49 0.92
C ARG A 95 -2.29 -8.44 -0.32
N ALA A 96 -2.87 -8.23 -1.50
CA ALA A 96 -2.11 -8.14 -2.74
C ALA A 96 -1.10 -6.99 -2.71
N HIS A 97 -1.48 -5.83 -2.17
CA HIS A 97 -0.56 -4.72 -1.96
C HIS A 97 0.57 -5.09 -0.99
N VAL A 98 0.25 -5.64 0.18
CA VAL A 98 1.25 -6.06 1.18
C VAL A 98 2.22 -7.09 0.60
N GLN A 99 1.73 -8.08 -0.14
CA GLN A 99 2.56 -9.07 -0.82
C GLN A 99 3.48 -8.39 -1.85
N HIS A 100 2.95 -7.47 -2.66
CA HIS A 100 3.79 -6.77 -3.63
C HIS A 100 4.90 -5.98 -2.94
N LEU A 101 4.57 -5.26 -1.87
CA LEU A 101 5.55 -4.51 -1.09
C LEU A 101 6.57 -5.43 -0.41
N GLN A 102 6.14 -6.60 0.10
CA GLN A 102 7.03 -7.63 0.64
C GLN A 102 8.02 -8.11 -0.43
N ALA A 103 7.58 -8.35 -1.66
CA ALA A 103 8.45 -8.79 -2.75
C ALA A 103 9.56 -7.77 -3.05
N TYR A 104 9.24 -6.48 -2.95
CA TYR A 104 10.21 -5.40 -3.11
C TYR A 104 11.14 -5.28 -1.91
N GLY A 105 10.60 -5.40 -0.69
CA GLY A 105 11.32 -5.14 0.56
C GLY A 105 12.06 -6.32 1.17
N SER A 106 11.74 -7.55 0.79
CA SER A 106 12.32 -8.78 1.33
C SER A 106 12.45 -9.90 0.29
N SER A 107 13.26 -10.90 0.64
CA SER A 107 13.35 -12.18 -0.07
C SER A 107 12.75 -13.35 0.73
N ASP A 108 12.15 -13.09 1.89
CA ASP A 108 11.49 -14.11 2.71
C ASP A 108 10.29 -14.73 2.00
N LEU A 109 9.91 -15.94 2.38
CA LEU A 109 8.70 -16.57 1.84
C LEU A 109 7.44 -15.87 2.40
N LEU A 110 6.39 -15.83 1.58
CA LEU A 110 5.07 -15.38 2.05
C LEU A 110 4.53 -16.36 3.10
N VAL A 111 3.82 -15.82 4.07
CA VAL A 111 3.11 -16.61 5.09
C VAL A 111 1.70 -16.96 4.60
N GLN A 112 1.03 -16.04 3.92
CA GLN A 112 -0.32 -16.23 3.39
C GLN A 112 -0.31 -16.78 1.95
N GLU A 113 -1.48 -17.26 1.51
CA GLU A 113 -1.70 -17.60 0.12
C GLU A 113 -1.42 -16.41 -0.80
N LEU A 114 -0.66 -16.66 -1.87
CA LEU A 114 -0.32 -15.67 -2.87
C LEU A 114 -1.57 -15.24 -3.66
N VAL A 115 -1.94 -13.96 -3.57
CA VAL A 115 -3.04 -13.35 -4.33
C VAL A 115 -2.56 -12.30 -5.35
N ASP A 116 -1.35 -11.78 -5.18
CA ASP A 116 -0.71 -10.92 -6.17
C ASP A 116 -0.19 -11.73 -7.37
N SER A 117 -0.94 -11.73 -8.47
CA SER A 117 -0.54 -12.40 -9.73
C SER A 117 0.75 -11.84 -10.37
N ARG A 118 1.19 -10.65 -9.94
CA ARG A 118 2.40 -9.98 -10.43
C ARG A 118 3.60 -10.15 -9.50
N TYR A 119 3.44 -10.80 -8.35
CA TYR A 119 4.49 -11.01 -7.34
C TYR A 119 5.77 -11.60 -7.95
N ARG A 120 5.62 -12.59 -8.86
CA ARG A 120 6.72 -13.25 -9.58
C ARG A 120 7.56 -12.32 -10.47
N TYR A 121 7.01 -11.16 -10.87
CA TYR A 121 7.72 -10.21 -11.74
C TYR A 121 8.66 -9.30 -10.96
N VAL A 122 8.59 -9.31 -9.63
CA VAL A 122 9.58 -8.63 -8.79
C VAL A 122 10.83 -9.51 -8.71
N SER A 123 11.76 -9.29 -9.63
CA SER A 123 13.01 -10.05 -9.73
C SER A 123 14.22 -9.12 -9.88
N PRO A 124 15.27 -9.24 -9.05
CA PRO A 124 15.28 -10.05 -7.81
C PRO A 124 14.29 -9.48 -6.78
N ARG A 125 13.76 -10.34 -5.90
CA ARG A 125 13.04 -9.91 -4.69
C ARG A 125 14.00 -9.25 -3.70
N GLY A 126 13.49 -8.36 -2.85
CA GLY A 126 14.29 -7.61 -1.88
C GLY A 126 15.12 -6.47 -2.47
N LYS A 127 14.84 -6.03 -3.71
CA LYS A 127 15.59 -4.96 -4.40
C LYS A 127 15.36 -3.55 -3.84
N ALA A 128 14.41 -3.36 -2.92
CA ALA A 128 14.08 -2.09 -2.28
C ALA A 128 13.85 -2.25 -0.76
N PRO A 129 14.90 -2.56 0.04
CA PRO A 129 14.75 -2.89 1.46
C PRO A 129 14.42 -1.69 2.37
N PHE A 130 14.64 -0.46 1.89
CA PHE A 130 14.30 0.79 2.59
C PHE A 130 13.44 1.71 1.71
N ILE A 131 12.66 2.60 2.33
CA ILE A 131 11.66 3.45 1.65
C ILE A 131 12.25 4.24 0.47
N GLY A 132 13.44 4.81 0.64
CA GLY A 132 14.13 5.55 -0.42
C GLY A 132 14.37 4.72 -1.69
N ALA A 133 14.61 3.40 -1.55
CA ALA A 133 14.86 2.51 -2.67
C ALA A 133 13.61 2.19 -3.50
N LEU A 134 12.40 2.51 -3.02
CA LEU A 134 11.17 2.37 -3.81
C LEU A 134 11.15 3.36 -4.99
N GLY A 135 11.86 4.49 -4.88
CA GLY A 135 12.05 5.42 -5.99
C GLY A 135 12.90 4.81 -7.10
N GLY A 136 12.37 4.83 -8.32
CA GLY A 136 13.01 4.22 -9.49
C GLY A 136 12.93 2.68 -9.54
N THR A 137 12.28 2.02 -8.58
CA THR A 137 12.08 0.55 -8.59
C THR A 137 10.61 0.16 -8.53
N TRP A 138 9.89 0.63 -7.51
CA TRP A 138 8.45 0.47 -7.35
C TRP A 138 7.74 1.41 -8.31
N ALA A 139 8.05 2.70 -8.19
CA ALA A 139 7.57 3.75 -9.08
C ALA A 139 8.72 4.23 -9.96
N ALA A 140 8.41 4.62 -11.20
CA ALA A 140 9.39 5.28 -12.07
C ALA A 140 9.86 6.64 -11.51
N ASP A 141 9.00 7.28 -10.70
CA ASP A 141 9.33 8.51 -9.98
C ASP A 141 10.46 8.28 -8.97
N ARG A 142 11.58 8.99 -9.15
CA ARG A 142 12.74 8.92 -8.25
C ARG A 142 12.48 9.60 -6.91
N GLN A 143 11.53 10.54 -6.83
CA GLN A 143 11.15 11.21 -5.58
C GLN A 143 10.11 10.43 -4.77
N TYR A 144 9.70 9.25 -5.26
CA TYR A 144 8.66 8.45 -4.62
C TYR A 144 8.96 8.14 -3.15
N GLY A 145 10.19 7.72 -2.84
CA GLY A 145 10.62 7.46 -1.46
C GLY A 145 10.55 8.69 -0.56
N GLU A 146 10.87 9.88 -1.09
CA GLU A 146 10.77 11.15 -0.36
C GLU A 146 9.31 11.51 -0.04
N LYS A 147 8.40 11.32 -1.01
CA LYS A 147 6.96 11.53 -0.80
C LYS A 147 6.40 10.63 0.30
N LEU A 148 6.79 9.36 0.31
CA LEU A 148 6.41 8.43 1.39
C LEU A 148 7.00 8.87 2.74
N ALA A 149 8.27 9.29 2.78
CA ALA A 149 8.90 9.78 4.00
C ALA A 149 8.21 11.03 4.57
N MET A 150 7.74 11.94 3.70
CA MET A 150 6.95 13.10 4.11
C MET A 150 5.59 12.71 4.71
N LEU A 151 4.90 11.73 4.11
CA LEU A 151 3.63 11.23 4.65
C LEU A 151 3.83 10.52 5.99
N LEU A 152 4.87 9.71 6.14
CA LEU A 152 5.21 9.09 7.43
C LEU A 152 5.52 10.13 8.51
N SER A 153 6.25 11.19 8.16
CA SER A 153 6.55 12.29 9.09
C SER A 153 5.31 13.08 9.53
N ARG A 154 4.24 13.07 8.73
CA ARG A 154 2.93 13.60 9.12
C ARG A 154 2.16 12.61 9.99
N LEU A 155 2.17 11.33 9.58
CA LEU A 155 1.51 10.25 10.28
C LEU A 155 2.02 10.10 11.72
N TYR A 156 3.32 10.19 11.96
CA TYR A 156 3.92 10.03 13.30
C TYR A 156 3.65 11.19 14.28
N ARG A 157 2.75 12.11 13.94
CA ARG A 157 2.24 13.13 14.86
C ARG A 157 0.92 12.73 15.52
N TYR A 158 0.37 11.59 15.12
CA TYR A 158 -0.83 10.94 15.65
C TYR A 158 -0.43 9.82 16.61
#